data_AF-A0A8X6NGX6-F1
#
_entry.id   AF-A0A8X6NGX6-F1
#
_cell.length_a   1.000
_cell.length_b   1.000
_cell.length_c   1.000
_cell.angle_alpha   90.00
_cell.angle_beta   90.00
_cell.angle_gamma   90.00
#
_symmetry.space_group_name_H-M   'P 1'
#
loop_
_entity.id
_entity.type
_entity.pdbx_description
1 polymer ?
#
loop_
_entity_poly.entity_id
_entity_poly.type
_entity_poly.pdbx_seq_one_letter_code
_entity_poly.pdbx_strand_id
1 'polypeptide(L)' 'NPCLPNPCRNGGICNSDGSSFTCSCISPYTGMKCEKVCTCDNGTCELENGNRVCVCPPEFGLYTPSTCRSNL' A
#
# COMPACT_ATOMS: atom_id res chain seq x y z
N ASN A 1 -14.44 12.76 16.79
CA ASN A 1 -14.09 11.48 16.15
C ASN A 1 -13.20 11.79 14.95
N PRO A 2 -11.92 11.37 14.94
CA PRO A 2 -10.97 11.67 13.86
C PRO A 2 -11.33 11.04 12.50
N CYS A 3 -12.29 10.11 12.48
CA CYS A 3 -12.85 9.52 11.25
C CYS A 3 -14.04 10.31 10.64
N LEU A 4 -14.38 11.49 11.17
CA LEU A 4 -15.50 12.29 10.65
C LEU A 4 -15.05 13.73 10.33
N PRO A 5 -15.05 14.14 9.04
CA PRO A 5 -15.35 13.33 7.85
C PRO A 5 -14.31 12.23 7.59
N ASN A 6 -14.66 11.15 6.88
CA ASN A 6 -13.74 10.02 6.66
C ASN A 6 -12.45 10.51 5.96
N PRO A 7 -11.29 10.45 6.64
CA PRO A 7 -10.02 10.92 6.08
C PRO A 7 -9.43 9.95 5.05
N CYS A 8 -9.87 8.68 5.04
CA CYS A 8 -9.37 7.65 4.13
C CYS A 8 -9.95 7.81 2.73
N ARG A 9 -9.10 7.69 1.71
CA ARG A 9 -9.43 7.75 0.28
C ARG A 9 -9.66 6.36 -0.29
N ASN A 10 -10.15 6.32 -1.53
CA ASN A 10 -10.25 5.09 -2.34
C ASN A 10 -10.96 3.91 -1.64
N GLY A 11 -11.99 4.21 -0.84
CA GLY A 11 -12.75 3.19 -0.10
C GLY A 11 -12.05 2.64 1.14
N GLY A 12 -10.96 3.26 1.61
CA GLY A 12 -10.29 2.86 2.85
C GLY A 12 -11.20 2.95 4.07
N ILE A 13 -11.04 2.00 4.99
CA ILE A 13 -11.79 1.94 6.25
C ILE A 13 -11.03 2.75 7.30
N CYS A 14 -11.70 3.73 7.91
CA CYS A 14 -11.11 4.53 8.99
C CYS A 14 -11.35 3.87 10.34
N ASN A 15 -10.27 3.62 11.07
CA ASN A 15 -10.29 3.18 12.46
C ASN A 15 -9.84 4.36 13.33
N SER A 16 -10.56 4.59 14.44
CA SER A 16 -10.29 5.68 15.37
C SER A 16 -9.72 5.12 16.67
N ASP A 17 -8.50 5.52 17.02
CA ASP A 17 -7.79 5.13 18.25
C ASP A 17 -7.93 6.21 19.34
N GLY A 18 -9.12 6.79 19.45
CA GLY A 18 -9.44 7.91 20.35
C GLY A 18 -9.09 9.27 19.74
N SER A 19 -7.83 9.69 19.86
CA SER A 19 -7.35 11.00 19.37
C SER A 19 -6.74 10.95 17.97
N SER A 20 -6.34 9.76 17.51
CA SER A 20 -5.72 9.50 16.20
C SER A 20 -6.61 8.60 15.34
N PHE A 21 -6.33 8.58 14.03
CA PHE A 21 -6.95 7.63 13.11
C PHE A 21 -5.89 6.82 12.37
N THR A 22 -6.29 5.63 11.94
CA THR A 22 -5.55 4.78 11.01
C THR A 22 -6.47 4.35 9.87
N CYS A 23 -5.93 4.25 8.65
CA CYS A 23 -6.69 3.80 7.49
C CYS A 23 -6.30 2.38 7.10
N SER A 24 -7.26 1.46 7.08
CA SER A 24 -7.11 0.14 6.47
C SER A 24 -7.42 0.25 4.97
N CYS A 25 -6.38 0.17 4.15
CA CYS A 25 -6.51 0.36 2.71
C CYS A 25 -6.92 -0.92 1.98
N ILE A 26 -7.95 -0.80 1.14
CA ILE A 26 -8.36 -1.85 0.21
C ILE A 26 -7.32 -1.94 -0.90
N SER A 27 -6.94 -3.14 -1.29
CA SER A 27 -6.03 -3.34 -2.43
C SER A 27 -6.64 -2.80 -3.73
N PRO A 28 -5.86 -2.14 -4.59
CA PRO A 28 -4.39 -1.97 -4.55
C PRO A 28 -3.90 -0.70 -3.82
N TYR A 29 -4.72 0.01 -3.04
CA TYR A 29 -4.36 1.30 -2.47
C TYR A 29 -3.46 1.22 -1.22
N THR A 30 -2.65 2.25 -1.01
CA THR A 30 -1.65 2.39 0.06
C THR A 30 -1.45 3.86 0.47
N GLY A 31 -0.63 4.10 1.48
CA GLY A 31 -0.43 5.41 2.09
C GLY A 31 -1.27 5.62 3.35
N MET A 32 -0.95 6.66 4.13
CA MET A 32 -1.60 6.93 5.42
C MET A 32 -3.12 7.14 5.29
N LYS A 33 -3.57 7.64 4.13
CA LYS A 33 -4.98 7.84 3.81
C LYS A 33 -5.40 7.02 2.60
N CYS A 34 -4.67 5.97 2.24
CA CYS A 34 -4.96 5.17 1.05
C CYS A 34 -4.98 5.97 -0.27
N GLU A 35 -4.22 7.07 -0.33
CA GLU A 35 -4.20 7.99 -1.46
C GLU A 35 -3.28 7.53 -2.61
N LYS A 36 -2.38 6.59 -2.35
CA LYS A 36 -1.44 6.03 -3.33
C LYS A 36 -1.96 4.70 -3.84
N VAL A 37 -1.61 4.35 -5.06
CA VAL A 37 -1.77 2.98 -5.57
C VAL A 37 -0.45 2.26 -5.32
N CYS A 38 -0.49 1.04 -4.81
CA CYS A 38 0.67 0.17 -4.76
C CYS A 38 0.99 -0.26 -6.20
N THR A 39 1.83 0.52 -6.86
CA THR A 39 2.34 0.25 -8.20
C THR A 39 3.66 -0.49 -8.06
N CYS A 40 3.76 -1.67 -8.66
CA CYS A 40 4.99 -2.46 -8.75
C CYS A 40 5.20 -2.73 -10.24
N ASP A 41 6.10 -1.99 -10.87
CA ASP A 41 6.39 -2.14 -12.30
C ASP A 41 7.08 -3.49 -12.53
N ASN A 42 6.48 -4.34 -13.37
CA ASN A 42 6.90 -5.73 -13.62
C ASN A 42 6.92 -6.63 -12.36
N GLY A 43 6.04 -6.38 -11.40
CA GLY A 43 5.88 -7.26 -10.24
C GLY A 43 4.51 -7.16 -9.59
N THR A 44 4.37 -7.80 -8.44
CA THR A 44 3.12 -7.88 -7.68
C THR A 44 3.28 -7.16 -6.35
N CYS A 45 2.30 -6.35 -5.96
CA CYS A 45 2.26 -5.80 -4.60
C CYS A 45 1.59 -6.79 -3.64
N GLU A 46 2.33 -7.32 -2.69
CA GLU A 46 1.85 -8.26 -1.67
C GLU A 46 1.85 -7.65 -0.27
N LEU A 47 1.10 -8.26 0.66
CA LEU A 47 0.98 -7.84 2.05
C LEU A 47 1.83 -8.75 2.94
N GLU A 48 2.93 -8.24 3.48
CA GLU A 48 3.77 -8.92 4.47
C GLU A 48 3.70 -8.17 5.81
N ASN A 49 3.15 -8.83 6.84
CA ASN A 49 3.01 -8.27 8.20
C ASN A 49 2.33 -6.88 8.26
N GLY A 50 1.32 -6.66 7.41
CA GLY A 50 0.61 -5.37 7.31
C GLY A 50 1.38 -4.29 6.55
N ASN A 51 2.59 -4.60 6.06
CA ASN A 51 3.35 -3.76 5.16
C ASN A 51 3.14 -4.23 3.71
N ARG A 52 3.05 -3.30 2.76
CA ARG A 52 2.87 -3.61 1.35
C ARG A 52 4.22 -3.60 0.66
N VAL A 53 4.64 -4.74 0.13
CA VAL A 53 5.95 -4.95 -0.50
C VAL A 53 5.78 -5.31 -1.97
N CYS A 54 6.68 -4.80 -2.81
CA CYS A 54 6.76 -5.16 -4.22
C CYS A 54 7.55 -6.48 -4.33
N VAL A 55 6.88 -7.54 -4.79
CA VAL A 55 7.44 -8.87 -5.00
C VAL A 55 7.72 -9.03 -6.49
N CYS A 56 8.97 -9.29 -6.81
CA CYS A 56 9.43 -9.48 -8.19
C CYS A 56 9.37 -10.95 -8.61
N PRO A 57 9.04 -11.25 -9.89
CA PRO A 57 9.18 -12.59 -10.44
C PRO A 57 10.64 -13.10 -10.33
N PRO A 58 10.90 -14.42 -10.37
CA PRO A 58 12.24 -14.99 -10.16
C PRO A 58 13.34 -14.46 -11.09
N GLU A 59 12.97 -13.97 -12.27
CA GLU A 59 13.90 -13.41 -13.27
C GLU A 59 14.21 -11.92 -13.06
N PHE A 60 13.53 -11.28 -12.12
CA PHE A 60 13.61 -9.84 -11.85
C PHE A 60 14.13 -9.60 -10.42
N GLY A 61 15.05 -8.65 -10.27
CA GLY A 61 15.49 -8.12 -8.99
C GLY A 61 14.73 -6.85 -8.61
N LEU A 62 14.67 -6.56 -7.30
CA LEU A 62 14.13 -5.30 -6.79
C LEU A 62 15.14 -4.18 -7.07
N TYR A 63 14.84 -3.30 -8.04
CA TYR A 63 15.71 -2.18 -8.39
C TYR A 63 15.36 -0.90 -7.61
N THR A 64 14.06 -0.71 -7.35
CA THR A 64 13.54 0.33 -6.46
C THR A 64 12.39 -0.26 -5.63
N PRO A 65 11.89 0.43 -4.59
CA PRO A 65 10.77 -0.06 -3.77
C PRO A 65 9.47 -0.38 -4.55
N SER A 66 9.39 0.00 -5.83
CA SER A 66 8.22 -0.15 -6.70
C SER A 66 8.57 -0.63 -8.12
N THR A 67 9.80 -1.07 -8.38
CA THR A 67 10.24 -1.46 -9.74
C THR A 67 11.06 -2.73 -9.71
N CYS A 68 10.56 -3.74 -10.41
CA CYS A 68 11.25 -4.96 -10.70
C CYS A 68 11.98 -4.83 -12.03
N ARG A 69 13.29 -5.11 -12.04
CA ARG A 69 14.12 -5.06 -13.25
C ARG A 69 14.77 -6.40 -13.50
N SER A 70 14.80 -6.84 -14.76
CA SER A 70 15.48 -8.07 -15.15
C SER A 70 16.96 -8.00 -14.75
N ASN A 71 17.48 -9.10 -14.22
CA ASN A 71 18.89 -9.23 -13.82
C ASN A 71 19.82 -9.61 -15.00
N LEU A 72 19.31 -9.56 -16.25
CA LEU A 72 20.04 -9.83 -17.49
C LEU A 72 20.95 -8.67 -17.91
#